data_AF-A0A383EJD4-F1
#
_entry.id   AF-A0A383EJD4-F1
#
_cell.length_a   1.000
_cell.length_b   1.000
_cell.length_c   1.000
_cell.angle_alpha   90.00
_cell.angle_beta   90.00
_cell.angle_gamma   90.00
#
_symmetry.space_group_name_H-M   'P 1'
#
loop_
_entity.id
_entity.type
_entity.pdbx_description
1 polymer ?
#
loop_
_entity_poly.entity_id
_entity_poly.type
_entity_poly.pdbx_seq_one_letter_code
_entity_poly.pdbx_strand_id
1 'polypeptide(L)'
;MKHYLLLLITISLCFPDSGYNTIYLMEFDNLKNDFTNSHLQVALPDLIKENYKFREDIKVEYAGDISPYIERYKRSEEDSIKGIIINGSFQTINDEFYIEYEAYEIHNW
;
A
#
# COMPACT_ATOMS: atom_id res chain seq x y z
N MET A 1 30.11 8.23 13.21
CA MET A 1 29.04 9.08 12.66
C MET A 1 27.73 8.36 13.00
N LYS A 2 26.83 8.97 13.79
CA LYS A 2 25.55 8.34 14.18
C LYS A 2 24.50 8.75 13.14
N HIS A 3 23.96 7.80 12.39
CA HIS A 3 22.86 8.06 11.46
C HIS A 3 21.55 7.88 12.22
N TYR A 4 20.75 8.94 12.28
CA TYR A 4 19.41 8.94 12.84
C TYR A 4 18.42 8.69 11.70
N LEU A 5 17.86 7.49 11.62
CA LEU A 5 16.75 7.17 10.72
C LEU A 5 15.48 7.81 11.29
N LEU A 6 15.04 8.94 10.73
CA LEU A 6 13.79 9.60 11.11
C LEU A 6 12.71 9.22 10.09
N LEU A 7 11.99 8.13 10.36
CA LEU A 7 10.83 7.72 9.58
C LEU A 7 9.57 8.34 10.20
N LEU A 8 9.13 9.49 9.68
CA LEU A 8 7.86 10.14 10.06
C LEU A 8 6.77 9.71 9.06
N ILE A 9 6.09 8.60 9.34
CA ILE A 9 4.85 8.23 8.64
C ILE A 9 3.68 8.73 9.50
N THR A 10 3.29 9.99 9.33
CA THR A 10 2.02 10.49 9.86
C THR A 10 0.98 10.46 8.75
N ILE A 11 0.47 9.26 8.46
CA ILE A 11 -0.73 9.11 7.65
C ILE A 11 -1.92 9.30 8.59
N SER A 12 -2.33 10.55 8.83
CA SER A 12 -3.62 10.84 9.44
C SER A 12 -4.71 10.69 8.38
N LEU A 13 -5.02 9.44 8.03
CA LEU A 13 -6.23 9.17 7.25
C LEU A 13 -7.43 9.34 8.19
N CYS A 14 -7.95 10.57 8.23
CA CYS A 14 -9.31 10.80 8.68
C CYS A 14 -10.23 10.11 7.66
N PHE A 15 -10.72 8.91 7.98
CA PHE A 15 -11.85 8.31 7.28
C PHE A 15 -13.14 8.53 8.10
N PRO A 16 -13.79 9.71 8.04
CA PRO A 16 -15.16 9.82 8.50
C PRO A 16 -16.10 9.45 7.33
N ASP A 17 -17.00 8.50 7.58
CA ASP A 17 -18.25 8.22 6.84
C ASP A 17 -18.28 7.58 5.43
N SER A 18 -17.17 7.30 4.74
CA SER A 18 -17.26 6.75 3.36
C SER A 18 -17.56 5.24 3.25
N GLY A 19 -17.39 4.48 4.35
CA GLY A 19 -17.48 3.02 4.35
C GLY A 19 -16.26 2.30 3.77
N TYR A 20 -15.15 3.01 3.52
CA TYR A 20 -13.86 2.40 3.23
C TYR A 20 -13.29 1.76 4.49
N ASN A 21 -13.30 0.43 4.56
CA ASN A 21 -12.78 -0.31 5.72
C ASN A 21 -11.60 -1.21 5.37
N THR A 22 -11.17 -1.25 4.11
CA THR A 22 -10.11 -2.16 3.66
C THR A 22 -8.99 -1.43 2.93
N ILE A 23 -7.74 -1.65 3.37
CA ILE A 23 -6.52 -1.22 2.69
C ILE A 23 -5.91 -2.47 2.03
N TYR A 24 -5.76 -2.40 0.72
CA TYR A 24 -5.12 -3.42 -0.10
C TYR A 24 -3.67 -3.03 -0.37
N LEU A 25 -2.73 -3.89 -0.04
CA LEU A 25 -1.30 -3.67 -0.22
C LEU A 25 -0.81 -4.40 -1.48
N MET A 26 -0.04 -3.68 -2.31
CA MET A 26 0.78 -4.29 -3.35
C MET A 26 2.19 -4.59 -2.81
N GLU A 27 2.89 -5.54 -3.43
CA GLU A 27 4.34 -5.61 -3.26
C GLU A 27 4.97 -4.32 -3.77
N PHE A 28 5.96 -3.79 -3.05
CA PHE A 28 6.61 -2.55 -3.45
C PHE A 28 7.61 -2.82 -4.58
N ASP A 29 7.63 -1.98 -5.60
CA ASP A 29 8.56 -2.09 -6.71
C ASP A 29 9.98 -1.72 -6.31
N ASN A 30 10.93 -2.64 -6.53
CA ASN A 30 12.36 -2.34 -6.45
C ASN A 30 12.85 -1.67 -7.74
N LEU A 31 12.83 -0.33 -7.80
CA LEU A 31 13.09 0.43 -9.03
C LEU A 31 14.48 0.20 -9.64
N LYS A 32 15.45 -0.27 -8.85
CA LYS A 32 16.81 -0.59 -9.33
C LYS A 32 17.03 -2.08 -9.57
N ASN A 33 16.07 -2.93 -9.22
CA ASN A 33 16.22 -4.38 -9.21
C ASN A 33 17.48 -4.85 -8.45
N ASP A 34 17.87 -4.11 -7.41
CA ASP A 34 18.99 -4.50 -6.56
C ASP A 34 18.57 -5.69 -5.69
N PHE A 35 19.11 -6.87 -6.01
CA PHE A 35 18.80 -8.12 -5.32
C PHE A 35 19.07 -8.08 -3.81
N THR A 36 20.04 -7.27 -3.37
CA THR A 36 20.39 -7.11 -1.96
C THR A 36 19.20 -6.63 -1.13
N ASN A 37 18.31 -5.85 -1.76
CA ASN A 37 17.18 -5.20 -1.12
C ASN A 37 15.82 -5.78 -1.54
N SER A 38 15.80 -6.87 -2.32
CA SER A 38 14.54 -7.48 -2.81
C SER A 38 13.59 -7.94 -1.71
N HIS A 39 14.09 -8.20 -0.50
CA HIS A 39 13.26 -8.53 0.65
C HIS A 39 12.34 -7.37 1.11
N LEU A 40 12.69 -6.12 0.77
CA LEU A 40 11.91 -4.94 1.11
C LEU A 40 10.60 -4.82 0.31
N GLN A 41 10.51 -5.49 -0.84
CA GLN A 41 9.29 -5.54 -1.66
C GLN A 41 8.11 -6.08 -0.84
N VAL A 42 8.37 -6.99 0.11
CA VAL A 42 7.37 -7.58 1.01
C VAL A 42 7.44 -6.93 2.40
N ALA A 43 8.65 -6.66 2.93
CA ALA A 43 8.81 -6.15 4.29
C ALA A 43 8.19 -4.75 4.51
N LEU A 44 8.20 -3.88 3.49
CA LEU A 44 7.59 -2.55 3.59
C LEU A 44 6.06 -2.61 3.68
N PRO A 45 5.34 -3.34 2.79
CA PRO A 45 3.92 -3.63 2.99
C PRO A 45 3.61 -4.32 4.33
N ASP A 46 4.40 -5.33 4.73
CA ASP A 46 4.17 -6.03 6.00
C ASP A 46 4.30 -5.10 7.21
N LEU A 47 5.22 -4.13 7.16
CA LEU A 47 5.33 -3.09 8.18
C LEU A 47 4.05 -2.25 8.27
N ILE A 48 3.43 -1.90 7.14
CA ILE A 48 2.14 -1.20 7.14
C ILE A 48 1.09 -2.10 7.79
N LYS A 49 0.99 -3.36 7.37
CA LYS A 49 0.02 -4.32 7.94
C LYS A 49 0.17 -4.48 9.44
N GLU A 50 1.40 -4.62 9.95
CA GLU A 50 1.70 -4.72 11.37
C GLU A 50 1.22 -3.48 12.15
N ASN A 51 1.51 -2.30 11.63
CA ASN A 51 1.15 -1.04 12.26
C ASN A 51 -0.36 -0.80 12.33
N TYR A 52 -1.18 -1.53 11.55
CA TYR A 52 -2.63 -1.42 11.60
C TYR A 52 -3.31 -2.60 12.33
N LYS A 53 -2.58 -3.61 12.81
CA LYS A 53 -3.17 -4.79 13.49
C LYS A 53 -4.02 -4.46 14.71
N PHE A 54 -3.76 -3.35 15.39
CA PHE A 54 -4.51 -2.93 16.57
C PHE A 54 -5.87 -2.29 16.25
N ARG A 55 -6.13 -2.01 14.96
CA ARG A 55 -7.37 -1.39 14.49
C ARG A 55 -8.35 -2.50 14.10
N GLU A 56 -9.48 -2.58 14.81
CA GLU A 56 -10.56 -3.53 14.48
C GLU A 56 -11.49 -3.00 13.39
N ASP A 57 -11.49 -1.68 13.16
CA ASP A 57 -12.31 -0.97 12.19
C ASP A 57 -11.70 -0.92 10.78
N ILE A 58 -10.43 -1.30 10.63
CA ILE A 58 -9.69 -1.31 9.36
C ILE A 58 -9.11 -2.70 9.10
N LYS A 59 -9.48 -3.30 7.98
CA LYS A 59 -8.85 -4.50 7.44
C LYS A 59 -7.65 -4.10 6.57
N VAL A 60 -6.49 -4.72 6.79
CA VAL A 60 -5.31 -4.52 5.94
C VAL A 60 -4.85 -5.87 5.40
N GLU A 61 -4.86 -6.03 4.08
CA GLU A 61 -4.50 -7.28 3.41
C GLU A 61 -3.78 -7.05 2.09
N TYR A 62 -3.08 -8.07 1.59
CA TYR A 62 -2.52 -8.00 0.25
C TYR A 62 -3.64 -8.05 -0.79
N ALA A 63 -3.49 -7.30 -1.88
CA ALA A 63 -4.50 -7.22 -2.93
C ALA A 63 -4.73 -8.55 -3.69
N GLY A 64 -3.79 -9.50 -3.60
CA GLY A 64 -3.82 -10.73 -4.39
C GLY A 64 -3.59 -10.44 -5.88
N ASP A 65 -4.15 -11.28 -6.76
CA ASP A 65 -4.09 -11.07 -8.21
C ASP A 65 -5.02 -9.91 -8.64
N ILE A 66 -4.45 -8.72 -8.84
CA ILE A 66 -5.18 -7.62 -9.47
C ILE A 66 -5.09 -7.80 -10.99
N SER A 67 -6.23 -8.11 -11.63
CA SER A 67 -6.33 -8.15 -13.09
C SER A 67 -6.84 -6.81 -13.62
N PRO A 68 -6.19 -6.18 -14.61
CA PRO A 68 -6.76 -5.00 -15.27
C PRO A 68 -8.11 -5.36 -15.92
N TYR A 69 -9.15 -4.60 -15.60
CA TYR A 69 -10.49 -4.82 -16.15
C TYR A 69 -10.51 -4.47 -17.64
N ILE A 70 -10.68 -5.48 -18.50
CA ILE A 70 -10.99 -5.29 -19.93
C ILE A 70 -12.52 -5.30 -20.03
N GLU A 71 -13.12 -4.16 -20.37
CA GLU A 71 -14.55 -3.85 -20.21
C GLU A 71 -15.57 -4.91 -20.68
N ARG A 72 -16.59 -5.17 -19.83
CA ARG A 72 -18.05 -5.19 -20.11
C ARG A 72 -18.89 -5.74 -18.94
N TYR A 73 -18.51 -5.49 -17.69
CA TYR A 73 -19.34 -5.88 -16.54
C TYR A 73 -20.09 -4.66 -15.99
N LYS A 74 -21.43 -4.67 -16.06
CA LYS A 74 -22.25 -3.71 -15.31
C LYS A 74 -22.15 -4.10 -13.83
N ARG A 75 -21.23 -3.45 -13.11
CA ARG A 75 -21.05 -3.63 -11.66
C ARG A 75 -22.37 -3.27 -10.96
N SER A 76 -22.93 -4.19 -10.18
CA SER A 76 -24.04 -3.86 -9.28
C SER A 76 -23.50 -3.01 -8.12
N GLU A 77 -24.32 -2.16 -7.49
CA GLU A 77 -23.88 -1.37 -6.33
C GLU A 77 -23.35 -2.25 -5.17
N GLU A 78 -23.82 -3.50 -5.08
CA GLU A 78 -23.35 -4.52 -4.12
C GLU A 78 -21.92 -5.04 -4.41
N ASP A 79 -21.42 -4.95 -5.65
CA ASP A 79 -20.08 -5.42 -6.04
C ASP A 79 -18.99 -4.34 -5.87
N SER A 80 -19.34 -3.18 -5.32
CA SER A 80 -18.40 -2.07 -5.14
C SER A 80 -17.47 -2.33 -3.96
N ILE A 81 -16.29 -2.91 -4.23
CA ILE A 81 -15.21 -3.01 -3.25
C ILE A 81 -14.84 -1.59 -2.86
N LYS A 82 -15.19 -1.22 -1.62
CA LYS A 82 -14.79 0.04 -0.99
C LYS A 82 -13.47 -0.18 -0.27
N GLY A 83 -12.38 0.05 -0.98
CA GLY A 83 -11.04 -0.01 -0.41
C GLY A 83 -10.06 0.92 -1.08
N ILE A 84 -8.90 1.06 -0.45
CA ILE A 84 -7.76 1.82 -0.97
C ILE A 84 -6.65 0.85 -1.33
N ILE A 85 -6.07 0.99 -2.52
CA ILE A 85 -4.86 0.27 -2.92
C ILE A 85 -3.66 1.15 -2.59
N ILE A 86 -2.69 0.60 -1.86
CA ILE A 86 -1.37 1.19 -1.68
C ILE A 86 -0.43 0.54 -2.66
N ASN A 87 0.00 1.32 -3.65
CA ASN A 87 1.06 0.96 -4.57
C ASN A 87 2.34 1.67 -4.15
N GLY A 88 3.44 0.95 -3.99
CA GLY A 88 4.67 1.52 -3.47
C GLY A 88 5.88 1.16 -4.32
N SER A 89 6.92 1.95 -4.20
CA SER A 89 8.21 1.67 -4.81
C SER A 89 9.35 2.16 -3.93
N PHE A 90 10.53 1.60 -4.13
CA PHE A 90 11.73 2.05 -3.44
C PHE A 90 12.97 1.95 -4.31
N GLN A 91 13.98 2.73 -3.94
CA GLN A 91 15.32 2.66 -4.51
C GLN A 91 16.37 3.02 -3.47
N THR A 92 17.61 2.58 -3.73
CA THR A 92 18.77 2.95 -2.93
C THR A 92 19.69 3.82 -3.76
N ILE A 93 20.04 5.01 -3.24
CA ILE A 93 20.96 5.95 -3.87
C ILE A 93 21.96 6.38 -2.81
N ASN A 94 23.26 6.19 -3.05
CA ASN A 94 24.33 6.56 -2.10
C ASN A 94 24.11 6.00 -0.68
N ASP A 95 23.75 4.71 -0.59
CA ASP A 95 23.44 4.00 0.67
C ASP A 95 22.20 4.54 1.45
N GLU A 96 21.41 5.43 0.85
CA GLU A 96 20.15 5.92 1.41
C GLU A 96 18.95 5.26 0.72
N PHE A 97 17.93 4.90 1.52
CA PHE A 97 16.67 4.34 1.04
C PHE A 97 15.65 5.43 0.77
N TYR A 98 15.12 5.45 -0.44
CA TYR A 98 14.04 6.31 -0.88
C TYR A 98 12.81 5.43 -1.11
N ILE A 99 11.69 5.78 -0.47
CA ILE A 99 10.43 5.03 -0.54
C ILE A 99 9.36 6.02 -0.97
N GLU A 100 8.61 5.65 -2.00
CA GLU A 100 7.46 6.40 -2.52
C GLU A 100 6.24 5.50 -2.53
N TYR A 101 5.05 6.05 -2.27
CA TYR A 101 3.81 5.31 -2.35
C TYR A 101 2.65 6.20 -2.80
N GLU A 102 1.69 5.56 -3.43
CA GLU A 102 0.47 6.14 -3.95
C GLU A 102 -0.73 5.38 -3.37
N ALA A 103 -1.81 6.11 -3.07
CA ALA A 103 -3.04 5.56 -2.52
C ALA A 103 -4.18 5.80 -3.50
N TYR A 104 -4.78 4.72 -4.00
CA TYR A 104 -5.84 4.75 -5.01
C TYR A 104 -7.17 4.28 -4.42
N GLU A 105 -8.23 5.06 -4.59
CA GLU A 105 -9.59 4.60 -4.26
C GLU A 105 -10.11 3.66 -5.36
N ILE A 106 -10.44 2.42 -5.02
CA ILE A 106 -10.93 1.40 -5.98
C ILE A 106 -12.22 1.84 -6.69
N HIS A 107 -13.02 2.69 -6.05
CA HIS A 107 -14.31 3.12 -6.59
C HIS A 107 -14.19 4.14 -7.74
N ASN A 108 -13.08 4.90 -7.80
CA ASN A 108 -12.90 6.03 -8.73
C ASN A 108 -11.71 5.83 -9.69
N TRP A 109 -11.15 4.61 -9.76
CA TRP A 109 -10.02 4.27 -10.64
C TRP A 109 -10.44 4.17 -12.12
#